data_AF-S5VLA4-F1
#
_entry.id   AF-S5VLA4-F1
#
_cell.length_a   1.000
_cell.length_b   1.000
_cell.length_c   1.000
_cell.angle_alpha   90.00
_cell.angle_beta   90.00
_cell.angle_gamma   90.00
#
_symmetry.space_group_name_H-M   'P 1'
#
loop_
_entity.id
_entity.type
_entity.pdbx_description
1 polymer ?
#
loop_
_entity_poly.entity_id
_entity_poly.type
_entity_poly.pdbx_seq_one_letter_code
_entity_poly.pdbx_strand_id
1 'polypeptide(L)'
;TMARLDRVKNITGLVEWYGKNARLRELVNLVVVAGDRRKESKDLEEKAEMKKMYGLIETYKLNGQFRWISSQMNRVRNGELYRVICDTKGAFVQPAVYEAFGLTVVEAMTCGLPTFATCNGGPAEIIVHGKSGFHIDPYHGDRAAELLVDFFEKCKVDPSHW
;
A
#
# COMPACT_ATOMS: atom_id res chain seq x y z
N THR A 1 -2.94 -0.86 1.85
CA THR A 1 -3.15 0.35 1.02
C THR A 1 -4.60 0.47 0.60
N MET A 2 -5.08 1.67 0.29
CA MET A 2 -6.43 1.94 -0.21
C MET A 2 -6.40 3.08 -1.24
N ALA A 3 -6.88 2.82 -2.46
CA ALA A 3 -6.95 3.82 -3.54
C ALA A 3 -7.92 3.39 -4.66
N ARG A 4 -8.14 4.27 -5.63
CA ARG A 4 -8.68 3.86 -6.94
C ARG A 4 -7.69 2.93 -7.64
N LEU A 5 -8.22 2.08 -8.53
CA LEU A 5 -7.41 1.17 -9.33
C LEU A 5 -7.24 1.76 -10.73
N ASP A 6 -6.17 2.53 -10.91
CA ASP A 6 -5.76 3.14 -12.17
C ASP A 6 -4.23 3.05 -12.30
N ARG A 7 -3.68 3.37 -13.48
CA ARG A 7 -2.25 3.18 -13.77
C ARG A 7 -1.36 4.09 -12.92
N VAL A 8 -1.83 5.29 -12.59
CA VAL A 8 -1.04 6.28 -11.84
C VAL A 8 -0.95 5.88 -10.37
N LYS A 9 -2.02 5.32 -9.79
CA LYS A 9 -2.02 4.82 -8.41
C LYS A 9 -1.10 3.63 -8.20
N ASN A 10 -0.73 2.91 -9.27
CA ASN A 10 0.33 1.90 -9.26
C ASN A 10 0.16 0.82 -8.18
N ILE A 11 -1.08 0.42 -7.94
CA ILE A 11 -1.40 -0.59 -6.93
C ILE A 11 -0.87 -1.96 -7.35
N THR A 12 -0.89 -2.25 -8.66
CA THR A 12 -0.30 -3.49 -9.20
C THR A 12 1.22 -3.51 -9.06
N GLY A 13 1.90 -2.36 -9.18
CA GLY A 13 3.33 -2.24 -8.89
C GLY A 13 3.67 -2.65 -7.46
N LEU A 14 2.93 -2.13 -6.46
CA LEU A 14 3.13 -2.55 -5.06
C LEU A 14 2.94 -4.06 -4.85
N VAL A 15 1.95 -4.66 -5.52
CA VAL A 15 1.70 -6.11 -5.46
C VAL A 15 2.86 -6.90 -6.07
N GLU A 16 3.45 -6.39 -7.15
CA GLU A 16 4.65 -6.97 -7.74
C GLU A 16 5.86 -6.88 -6.80
N TRP A 17 6.12 -5.71 -6.20
CA TRP A 17 7.25 -5.52 -5.27
C TRP A 17 7.14 -6.46 -4.08
N TYR A 18 5.94 -6.55 -3.50
CA TYR A 18 5.63 -7.50 -2.42
C TYR A 18 5.79 -8.95 -2.86
N GLY A 19 5.30 -9.31 -4.06
CA GLY A 19 5.38 -10.66 -4.57
C GLY A 19 6.80 -11.16 -4.79
N LYS A 20 7.71 -10.28 -5.25
CA LYS A 20 9.13 -10.56 -5.47
C LYS A 20 9.92 -10.69 -4.16
N ASN A 21 9.60 -9.89 -3.14
CA ASN A 21 10.37 -9.85 -1.91
C ASN A 21 9.87 -10.91 -0.90
N ALA A 22 10.51 -12.08 -0.90
CA ALA A 22 10.17 -13.18 0.01
C ALA A 22 10.26 -12.76 1.49
N ARG A 23 11.24 -11.93 1.85
CA ARG A 23 11.42 -11.49 3.23
C ARG A 23 10.26 -10.62 3.72
N LEU A 24 9.80 -9.70 2.88
CA LEU A 24 8.65 -8.86 3.20
C LEU A 24 7.38 -9.71 3.42
N ARG A 25 7.20 -10.75 2.60
CA ARG A 25 6.07 -11.70 2.71
C ARG A 25 6.10 -12.55 3.98
N GLU A 26 7.29 -12.82 4.53
CA GLU A 26 7.43 -13.51 5.81
C GLU A 26 7.07 -12.63 7.00
N LEU A 27 7.31 -11.32 6.89
CA LEU A 27 7.11 -10.37 7.98
C LEU A 27 5.66 -9.91 8.10
N VAL A 28 5.00 -9.65 6.97
CA VAL A 28 3.66 -9.03 6.95
C VAL A 28 2.79 -9.55 5.82
N ASN A 29 1.47 -9.44 6.02
CA ASN A 29 0.48 -9.69 4.97
C ASN A 29 0.21 -8.40 4.17
N LEU A 30 -0.04 -8.53 2.86
CA LEU A 30 -0.44 -7.41 2.01
C LEU A 30 -1.97 -7.33 1.87
N VAL A 31 -2.55 -6.22 2.33
CA VAL A 31 -3.97 -5.89 2.12
C VAL A 31 -4.10 -4.71 1.16
N VAL A 32 -4.82 -4.94 0.06
CA VAL A 32 -5.08 -3.95 -0.99
C VAL A 32 -6.58 -3.72 -1.12
N VAL A 33 -7.00 -2.48 -0.90
CA VAL A 33 -8.37 -2.03 -1.20
C VAL A 33 -8.33 -1.20 -2.48
N ALA A 34 -8.71 -1.78 -3.61
CA ALA A 34 -8.67 -1.08 -4.90
C ALA A 34 -9.59 -1.72 -5.93
N GLY A 35 -10.31 -0.88 -6.68
CA GLY A 35 -11.22 -1.28 -7.75
C GLY A 35 -12.51 -1.94 -7.24
N ASP A 36 -13.58 -1.91 -8.03
CA ASP A 36 -14.87 -2.49 -7.64
C ASP A 36 -15.26 -3.71 -8.47
N ARG A 37 -14.97 -4.90 -7.95
CA ARG A 37 -15.27 -6.18 -8.61
C ARG A 37 -16.73 -6.63 -8.50
N ARG A 38 -17.61 -5.88 -7.81
CA ARG A 38 -19.04 -6.25 -7.66
C ARG A 38 -19.86 -6.02 -8.93
N LYS A 39 -19.32 -5.22 -9.85
CA LYS A 39 -19.90 -4.91 -11.15
C LYS A 39 -18.82 -5.07 -12.22
N GLU A 40 -19.24 -5.24 -13.46
CA GLU A 40 -18.29 -5.11 -14.55
C GLU A 40 -17.80 -3.66 -14.62
N SER A 41 -16.48 -3.47 -14.59
CA SER A 41 -15.90 -2.14 -14.79
C SER A 41 -16.23 -1.65 -16.21
N LYS A 42 -16.44 -0.34 -16.37
CA LYS A 42 -16.55 0.31 -17.68
C LYS A 42 -15.28 1.09 -18.04
N ASP A 43 -14.35 1.19 -17.10
CA ASP A 43 -13.11 1.94 -17.24
C ASP A 43 -12.00 1.04 -17.79
N LEU A 44 -11.32 1.50 -18.84
CA LEU A 44 -10.31 0.69 -19.53
C LEU A 44 -9.05 0.51 -18.68
N GLU A 45 -8.66 1.51 -17.88
CA GLU A 45 -7.51 1.39 -16.99
C GLU A 45 -7.78 0.42 -15.85
N GLU A 46 -8.94 0.54 -15.20
CA GLU A 46 -9.36 -0.37 -14.14
C GLU A 46 -9.43 -1.82 -14.67
N LYS A 47 -9.98 -2.05 -15.87
CA LYS A 47 -9.96 -3.39 -16.50
C LYS A 47 -8.54 -3.92 -16.70
N ALA A 48 -7.64 -3.09 -17.22
CA ALA A 48 -6.26 -3.48 -17.48
C ALA A 48 -5.51 -3.78 -16.16
N GLU A 49 -5.69 -2.94 -15.14
CA GLU A 49 -5.08 -3.12 -13.83
C GLU A 49 -5.67 -4.32 -13.08
N MET A 50 -6.97 -4.59 -13.20
CA MET A 50 -7.58 -5.83 -12.69
C MET A 50 -6.96 -7.07 -13.34
N LYS A 51 -6.78 -7.06 -14.68
CA LYS A 51 -6.14 -8.17 -15.40
C LYS A 51 -4.71 -8.40 -14.89
N LYS A 52 -3.92 -7.34 -14.72
CA LYS A 52 -2.56 -7.42 -14.14
C LYS A 52 -2.61 -7.98 -12.72
N MET A 53 -3.52 -7.50 -11.88
CA MET A 53 -3.68 -7.95 -10.49
C MET A 53 -3.88 -9.47 -10.42
N TYR A 54 -4.78 -10.04 -11.23
CA TYR A 54 -4.94 -11.50 -11.30
C TYR A 54 -3.67 -12.22 -11.75
N GLY A 55 -3.00 -11.71 -12.79
CA GLY A 55 -1.73 -12.29 -13.26
C GLY A 55 -0.64 -12.29 -12.18
N LEU A 56 -0.55 -11.23 -11.38
CA LEU A 56 0.42 -11.14 -10.28
C LEU A 56 0.09 -12.11 -9.14
N ILE A 57 -1.19 -12.24 -8.77
CA ILE A 57 -1.64 -13.20 -7.74
C ILE A 57 -1.23 -14.62 -8.11
N GLU A 58 -1.43 -15.00 -9.37
CA GLU A 58 -1.05 -16.32 -9.89
C GLU A 58 0.47 -16.48 -9.97
N THR A 59 1.16 -15.52 -10.61
CA THR A 59 2.61 -15.55 -10.84
C THR A 59 3.39 -15.69 -9.54
N TYR A 60 3.04 -14.89 -8.52
CA TYR A 60 3.75 -14.88 -7.23
C TYR A 60 3.11 -15.79 -6.18
N LYS A 61 2.05 -16.55 -6.53
CA LYS A 61 1.31 -17.45 -5.63
C LYS A 61 0.96 -16.77 -4.30
N LEU A 62 0.24 -15.65 -4.39
CA LEU A 62 0.03 -14.76 -3.24
C LEU A 62 -1.07 -15.24 -2.26
N ASN A 63 -1.73 -16.36 -2.55
CA ASN A 63 -2.76 -16.92 -1.66
C ASN A 63 -2.18 -17.25 -0.28
N GLY A 64 -2.86 -16.77 0.76
CA GLY A 64 -2.46 -16.92 2.17
C GLY A 64 -1.75 -15.69 2.74
N GLN A 65 -1.07 -14.88 1.91
CA GLN A 65 -0.37 -13.67 2.37
C GLN A 65 -0.92 -12.37 1.76
N PHE A 66 -1.90 -12.46 0.85
CA PHE A 66 -2.47 -11.34 0.14
C PHE A 66 -4.01 -11.32 0.23
N ARG A 67 -4.56 -10.13 0.45
CA ARG A 67 -6.00 -9.89 0.45
C ARG A 67 -6.35 -8.69 -0.43
N TRP A 68 -7.01 -8.96 -1.56
CA TRP A 68 -7.60 -7.94 -2.43
C TRP A 68 -9.07 -7.72 -2.09
N ILE A 69 -9.41 -6.51 -1.65
CA ILE A 69 -10.74 -6.09 -1.24
C ILE A 69 -11.28 -5.06 -2.24
N SER A 70 -12.55 -5.20 -2.63
CA SER A 70 -13.22 -4.19 -3.48
C SER A 70 -13.41 -2.86 -2.75
N SER A 71 -13.60 -1.78 -3.51
CA SER A 71 -13.81 -0.40 -3.06
C SER A 71 -14.69 -0.27 -1.81
N GLN A 72 -14.15 0.40 -0.79
CA GLN A 72 -14.84 0.71 0.46
C GLN A 72 -15.45 2.11 0.42
N MET A 73 -16.79 2.18 0.41
CA MET A 73 -17.54 3.42 0.17
C MET A 73 -18.04 4.11 1.45
N ASN A 74 -17.89 3.48 2.62
CA ASN A 74 -18.34 4.05 3.89
C ASN A 74 -17.16 4.67 4.64
N ARG A 75 -17.05 6.01 4.60
CA ARG A 75 -15.95 6.76 5.24
C ARG A 75 -15.81 6.51 6.75
N VAL A 76 -16.91 6.30 7.47
CA VAL A 76 -16.88 6.04 8.92
C VAL A 76 -16.21 4.70 9.18
N ARG A 77 -16.62 3.67 8.44
CA ARG A 77 -15.99 2.35 8.49
C ARG A 77 -14.54 2.37 8.01
N ASN A 78 -14.21 3.21 7.02
CA ASN A 78 -12.84 3.33 6.53
C ASN A 78 -11.90 3.89 7.61
N GLY A 79 -12.37 4.83 8.44
CA GLY A 79 -11.62 5.29 9.61
C GLY A 79 -11.29 4.16 10.59
N GLU A 80 -12.26 3.28 10.87
CA GLU A 80 -11.99 2.08 11.68
C GLU A 80 -11.06 1.11 10.99
N LEU A 81 -11.14 0.96 9.65
CA LEU A 81 -10.23 0.10 8.92
C LEU A 81 -8.78 0.52 9.13
N TYR A 82 -8.47 1.82 9.09
CA TYR A 82 -7.12 2.32 9.40
C TYR A 82 -6.69 1.95 10.82
N ARG A 83 -7.55 2.16 11.82
CA ARG A 83 -7.27 1.82 13.23
C ARG A 83 -7.04 0.33 13.45
N VAL A 84 -7.81 -0.52 12.79
CA VAL A 84 -7.59 -1.99 12.85
C VAL A 84 -6.23 -2.36 12.29
N ILE A 85 -5.72 -1.68 11.26
CA ILE A 85 -4.35 -1.91 10.79
C ILE A 85 -3.32 -1.44 11.84
N CYS A 86 -3.58 -0.33 12.55
CA CYS A 86 -2.75 0.11 13.68
C CYS A 86 -2.68 -0.94 14.81
N ASP A 87 -3.81 -1.59 15.12
CA ASP A 87 -3.86 -2.66 16.13
C ASP A 87 -2.91 -3.81 15.77
N THR A 88 -2.82 -4.13 14.48
CA THR A 88 -1.90 -5.15 13.95
C THR A 88 -0.44 -4.71 13.85
N LYS A 89 -0.10 -3.48 14.24
CA LYS A 89 1.24 -2.88 14.06
C LYS A 89 1.70 -2.90 12.60
N GLY A 90 0.75 -2.69 11.69
CA GLY A 90 1.00 -2.62 10.25
C GLY A 90 1.53 -1.26 9.78
N ALA A 91 1.55 -1.05 8.47
CA ALA A 91 1.90 0.25 7.86
C ALA A 91 1.00 0.56 6.66
N PHE A 92 0.88 1.85 6.33
CA PHE A 92 0.25 2.29 5.09
C PHE A 92 1.31 2.48 4.00
N VAL A 93 0.98 2.06 2.77
CA VAL A 93 1.86 2.26 1.61
C VAL A 93 1.08 2.94 0.49
N GLN A 94 1.60 4.05 0.00
CA GLN A 94 1.10 4.81 -1.13
C GLN A 94 2.15 4.70 -2.27
N PRO A 95 1.96 3.82 -3.27
CA PRO A 95 2.98 3.50 -4.26
C PRO A 95 2.86 4.26 -5.59
N ALA A 96 2.10 5.37 -5.64
CA ALA A 96 1.74 5.99 -6.91
C ALA A 96 2.97 6.46 -7.68
N VAL A 97 2.91 6.35 -9.01
CA VAL A 97 3.94 6.95 -9.89
C VAL A 97 4.03 8.46 -9.63
N TYR A 98 2.87 9.09 -9.43
CA TYR A 98 2.73 10.48 -9.01
C TYR A 98 1.44 10.65 -8.19
N GLU A 99 1.50 11.40 -7.10
CA GLU A 99 0.33 11.71 -6.27
C GLU A 99 0.24 13.22 -6.05
N ALA A 100 -0.84 13.85 -6.52
CA ALA A 100 -0.94 15.32 -6.47
C ALA A 100 -0.97 15.87 -5.02
N PHE A 101 -1.70 15.20 -4.13
CA PHE A 101 -1.75 15.56 -2.71
C PHE A 101 -1.65 14.32 -1.82
N GLY A 102 -2.57 13.36 -1.99
CA GLY A 102 -2.56 12.12 -1.23
C GLY A 102 -3.34 12.21 0.08
N LEU A 103 -4.65 12.47 0.01
CA LEU A 103 -5.52 12.46 1.21
C LEU A 103 -5.42 11.17 2.03
N THR A 104 -5.21 10.03 1.38
CA THR A 104 -5.05 8.74 2.07
C THR A 104 -3.78 8.66 2.91
N VAL A 105 -2.74 9.45 2.59
CA VAL A 105 -1.54 9.62 3.41
C VAL A 105 -1.91 10.36 4.70
N VAL A 106 -2.64 11.48 4.58
CA VAL A 106 -3.11 12.26 5.73
C VAL A 106 -4.04 11.43 6.62
N GLU A 107 -4.98 10.70 6.03
CA GLU A 107 -5.92 9.82 6.75
C GLU A 107 -5.18 8.73 7.55
N ALA A 108 -4.19 8.07 6.92
CA ALA A 108 -3.37 7.05 7.58
C ALA A 108 -2.57 7.64 8.75
N MET A 109 -1.85 8.75 8.51
CA MET A 109 -1.06 9.44 9.53
C MET A 109 -1.93 9.95 10.69
N THR A 110 -3.13 10.46 10.40
CA THR A 110 -4.08 10.93 11.42
C THR A 110 -4.55 9.79 12.33
N CYS A 111 -4.62 8.56 11.81
CA CYS A 111 -4.94 7.37 12.61
C CYS A 111 -3.71 6.79 13.35
N GLY A 112 -2.54 7.42 13.24
CA GLY A 112 -1.29 6.94 13.83
C GLY A 112 -0.65 5.77 13.08
N LEU A 113 -0.98 5.56 11.81
CA LEU A 113 -0.43 4.47 11.01
C LEU A 113 0.88 4.92 10.34
N PRO A 114 2.04 4.29 10.63
CA PRO A 114 3.29 4.58 9.94
C PRO A 114 3.10 4.48 8.43
N THR A 115 3.53 5.52 7.71
CA THR A 115 3.18 5.69 6.30
C THR A 115 4.42 5.77 5.42
N PHE A 116 4.42 4.95 4.37
CA PHE A 116 5.37 4.93 3.27
C PHE A 116 4.68 5.51 2.05
N ALA A 117 5.16 6.61 1.48
CA ALA A 117 4.50 7.25 0.35
C ALA A 117 5.47 7.63 -0.75
N THR A 118 4.96 7.72 -1.98
CA THR A 118 5.73 8.15 -3.15
C THR A 118 6.46 9.47 -2.88
N CYS A 119 7.71 9.58 -3.32
CA CYS A 119 8.44 10.85 -3.32
C CYS A 119 8.00 11.80 -4.45
N ASN A 120 7.04 11.39 -5.29
CA ASN A 120 6.63 12.14 -6.47
C ASN A 120 5.28 12.85 -6.24
N GLY A 121 5.33 14.16 -6.01
CA GLY A 121 4.15 15.01 -5.83
C GLY A 121 3.91 15.40 -4.36
N GLY A 122 2.66 15.62 -3.99
CA GLY A 122 2.27 16.16 -2.67
C GLY A 122 2.77 15.39 -1.45
N PRO A 123 2.79 14.04 -1.44
CA PRO A 123 3.28 13.30 -0.27
C PRO A 123 4.73 13.61 0.11
N ALA A 124 5.55 14.09 -0.83
CA ALA A 124 6.94 14.49 -0.58
C ALA A 124 7.06 15.70 0.37
N GLU A 125 6.02 16.53 0.46
CA GLU A 125 5.95 17.66 1.38
C GLU A 125 5.26 17.26 2.70
N ILE A 126 4.26 16.37 2.63
CA ILE A 126 3.49 15.91 3.80
C ILE A 126 4.38 15.12 4.77
N ILE A 127 5.28 14.29 4.23
CA ILE A 127 6.14 13.41 5.02
C ILE A 127 7.53 14.02 5.16
N VAL A 128 8.05 13.99 6.40
CA VAL A 128 9.46 14.19 6.69
C VAL A 128 10.08 12.82 6.85
N HIS A 129 10.86 12.38 5.86
CA HIS A 129 11.45 11.05 5.80
C HIS A 129 12.23 10.73 7.08
N GLY A 130 11.92 9.58 7.70
CA GLY A 130 12.54 9.11 8.95
C GLY A 130 12.01 9.78 10.23
N LYS A 131 11.06 10.72 10.11
CA LYS A 131 10.46 11.42 11.26
C LYS A 131 8.94 11.23 11.34
N SER A 132 8.19 11.61 10.30
CA SER A 132 6.73 11.48 10.26
C SER A 132 6.24 10.37 9.31
N GLY A 133 7.17 9.69 8.66
CA GLY A 133 6.92 8.61 7.71
C GLY A 133 8.15 8.39 6.83
N PHE A 134 7.97 7.70 5.70
CA PHE A 134 9.06 7.38 4.79
C PHE A 134 8.68 7.62 3.33
N HIS A 135 9.56 8.27 2.59
CA HIS A 135 9.48 8.31 1.14
C HIS A 135 9.94 7.01 0.48
N ILE A 136 9.21 6.59 -0.56
CA ILE A 136 9.57 5.50 -1.48
C ILE A 136 9.57 6.03 -2.92
N ASP A 137 10.49 5.53 -3.74
CA ASP A 137 10.54 5.85 -5.17
C ASP A 137 9.80 4.76 -5.97
N PRO A 138 8.67 5.09 -6.64
CA PRO A 138 7.88 4.10 -7.37
C PRO A 138 8.59 3.52 -8.60
N TYR A 139 9.68 4.13 -9.07
CA TYR A 139 10.50 3.59 -10.15
C TYR A 139 11.54 2.57 -9.67
N HIS A 140 11.72 2.44 -8.35
CA HIS A 140 12.66 1.53 -7.71
C HIS A 140 11.95 0.64 -6.68
N GLY A 141 10.98 -0.13 -7.15
CA GLY A 141 10.11 -0.96 -6.32
C GLY A 141 10.82 -1.93 -5.38
N ASP A 142 11.94 -2.52 -5.81
CA ASP A 142 12.71 -3.45 -4.98
C ASP A 142 13.31 -2.73 -3.76
N ARG A 143 13.84 -1.50 -3.95
CA ARG A 143 14.31 -0.66 -2.84
C ARG A 143 13.19 -0.22 -1.91
N ALA A 144 11.99 0.03 -2.47
CA ALA A 144 10.82 0.33 -1.65
C ALA A 144 10.41 -0.87 -0.79
N ALA A 145 10.49 -2.10 -1.32
CA ALA A 145 10.24 -3.32 -0.57
C ALA A 145 11.31 -3.57 0.50
N GLU A 146 12.59 -3.34 0.20
CA GLU A 146 13.69 -3.41 1.18
C GLU A 146 13.48 -2.45 2.34
N LEU A 147 13.09 -1.20 2.07
CA LEU A 147 12.79 -0.22 3.11
C LEU A 147 11.64 -0.68 4.02
N LEU A 148 10.62 -1.32 3.46
CA LEU A 148 9.53 -1.92 4.23
C LEU A 148 10.02 -3.09 5.10
N VAL A 149 10.89 -3.95 4.56
CA VAL A 149 11.53 -5.04 5.32
C VAL A 149 12.29 -4.46 6.52
N ASP A 150 13.19 -3.51 6.27
CA ASP A 150 14.01 -2.88 7.31
C ASP A 150 13.15 -2.29 8.43
N PHE A 151 12.06 -1.61 8.07
CA PHE A 151 11.12 -1.07 9.05
C PHE A 151 10.49 -2.16 9.91
N PHE A 152 9.92 -3.20 9.31
CA PHE A 152 9.26 -4.26 10.08
C PHE A 152 10.25 -5.10 10.90
N GLU A 153 11.48 -5.29 10.43
CA GLU A 153 12.52 -5.94 11.22
C GLU A 153 12.94 -5.10 12.42
N LYS A 154 13.13 -3.78 12.25
CA LYS A 154 13.39 -2.88 13.37
C LYS A 154 12.26 -2.88 14.38
N CYS A 155 11.01 -2.80 13.94
CA CYS A 155 9.83 -2.88 14.80
C CYS A 155 9.73 -4.22 15.55
N LYS A 156 10.24 -5.32 14.97
CA LYS A 156 10.28 -6.63 15.63
C LYS A 156 11.34 -6.70 16.73
N VAL A 157 12.48 -6.04 16.53
CA VAL A 157 13.57 -5.96 17.51
C VAL A 157 13.25 -4.96 18.62
N ASP A 158 12.75 -3.80 18.24
CA ASP A 158 12.34 -2.70 19.12
C ASP A 158 10.92 -2.24 18.76
N PRO A 159 9.89 -2.74 19.48
CA PRO A 159 8.51 -2.35 19.24
C PRO A 159 8.22 -0.86 19.45
N SER A 160 9.11 -0.11 20.13
CA SER A 160 8.96 1.34 20.29
C SER A 160 9.32 2.14 19.03
N HIS A 161 9.91 1.48 18.03
CA HIS A 161 10.17 2.08 16.73
C HIS A 161 8.89 2.31 15.91
N TRP A 162 7.85 1.50 16.12
CA TRP A 162 6.56 1.61 15.44
C TRP A 162 5.73 2.77 16.00
#